data_AF-A0A6B2CVN7-F1
#
_entry.id   AF-A0A6B2CVN7-F1
#
_cell.length_a   1.000
_cell.length_b   1.000
_cell.length_c   1.000
_cell.angle_alpha   90.00
_cell.angle_beta   90.00
_cell.angle_gamma   90.00
#
_symmetry.space_group_name_H-M   'P 1'
#
loop_
_entity.id
_entity.type
_entity.pdbx_description
1 polymer ?
#
loop_
_entity_poly.entity_id
_entity_poly.type
_entity_poly.pdbx_seq_one_letter_code
_entity_poly.pdbx_strand_id
1 'polypeptide(L)'
;MIRKYILIKTIPKKEKTITRDLCDCIYYFDDGVRCEAVATGVIYVYTYINYFEACNSMKYFKALIKKFEVFDHVDNKEPSCVGCHVVKVGSLYFIRMG
;
A
#
# COMPACT_ATOMS: atom_id res chain seq x y z
N MET A 1 17.65 -3.88 -2.11
CA MET A 1 16.30 -3.29 -2.20
C MET A 1 15.55 -3.65 -0.92
N ILE A 2 14.71 -2.76 -0.38
CA ILE A 2 13.97 -3.01 0.87
C ILE A 2 12.48 -2.89 0.55
N ARG A 3 11.67 -3.85 1.01
CA ARG A 3 10.21 -3.78 0.88
C ARG A 3 9.67 -2.60 1.67
N LYS A 4 8.64 -1.95 1.14
CA LYS A 4 7.97 -0.80 1.75
C LYS A 4 6.49 -1.08 1.89
N TYR A 5 5.86 -0.35 2.81
CA TYR A 5 4.42 -0.31 2.93
C TYR A 5 3.90 0.83 2.04
N ILE A 6 3.18 0.47 0.98
CA ILE A 6 2.65 1.41 0.00
C ILE A 6 1.16 1.58 0.30
N LEU A 7 0.79 2.72 0.88
CA LEU A 7 -0.58 3.07 1.18
C LEU A 7 -1.23 3.67 -0.07
N ILE A 8 -2.32 3.10 -0.53
CA ILE A 8 -2.92 3.43 -1.83
C ILE A 8 -4.34 3.92 -1.61
N LYS A 9 -4.66 5.09 -2.19
CA LYS A 9 -6.03 5.57 -2.30
C LYS A 9 -6.62 5.10 -3.62
N THR A 10 -7.76 4.42 -3.54
CA THR A 10 -8.48 3.88 -4.70
C THR A 10 -9.78 4.64 -4.94
N ILE A 11 -10.48 4.30 -6.02
CA ILE A 11 -11.92 4.57 -6.12
C ILE A 11 -12.67 3.76 -5.04
N PRO A 12 -13.77 4.30 -4.48
CA PRO A 12 -14.52 3.62 -3.43
C PRO A 12 -15.27 2.38 -3.97
N LYS A 13 -15.57 1.42 -3.08
CA LYS A 13 -16.34 0.18 -3.30
C LYS A 13 -15.65 -0.88 -4.17
N LYS A 14 -14.38 -0.69 -4.53
CA LYS A 14 -13.58 -1.62 -5.35
C LYS A 14 -12.34 -2.15 -4.64
N GLU A 15 -12.17 -1.83 -3.36
CA GLU A 15 -10.97 -2.08 -2.57
C GLU A 15 -10.62 -3.56 -2.55
N LYS A 16 -11.60 -4.44 -2.33
CA LYS A 16 -11.38 -5.91 -2.32
C LYS A 16 -10.86 -6.43 -3.66
N THR A 17 -11.47 -6.00 -4.76
CA THR A 17 -11.08 -6.41 -6.12
C THR A 17 -9.69 -5.88 -6.46
N ILE A 18 -9.45 -4.59 -6.22
CA ILE A 18 -8.15 -3.96 -6.48
C ILE A 18 -7.06 -4.62 -5.64
N THR A 19 -7.31 -4.89 -4.36
CA THR A 19 -6.35 -5.55 -3.46
C THR A 19 -5.94 -6.91 -4.01
N ARG A 20 -6.91 -7.76 -4.36
CA ARG A 20 -6.65 -9.10 -4.91
C ARG A 20 -5.88 -9.01 -6.21
N ASP A 21 -6.41 -8.27 -7.18
CA ASP A 21 -5.84 -8.23 -8.52
C ASP A 21 -4.44 -7.61 -8.53
N LEU A 22 -4.21 -6.60 -7.68
CA LEU A 22 -2.89 -5.99 -7.52
C LEU A 22 -1.90 -6.96 -6.86
N CYS A 23 -2.35 -7.75 -5.88
CA CYS A 23 -1.52 -8.80 -5.30
C CYS A 23 -1.14 -9.86 -6.33
N ASP A 24 -2.10 -10.34 -7.12
CA ASP A 24 -1.86 -11.34 -8.15
C ASP A 24 -0.86 -10.83 -9.20
N CYS A 25 -0.97 -9.55 -9.59
CA CYS A 25 -0.01 -8.94 -10.51
C CYS A 25 1.41 -8.88 -9.92
N ILE A 26 1.54 -8.46 -8.66
CA ILE A 26 2.84 -8.29 -8.00
C ILE A 26 3.46 -9.64 -7.66
N TYR A 27 2.66 -10.66 -7.36
CA TYR A 27 3.11 -12.01 -7.02
C TYR A 27 4.01 -12.63 -8.11
N TYR A 28 3.80 -12.26 -9.38
CA TYR A 28 4.69 -12.64 -10.48
C TYR A 28 6.15 -12.18 -10.25
N PHE A 29 6.36 -11.05 -9.58
CA PHE A 29 7.67 -10.46 -9.32
C PHE A 29 8.17 -10.67 -7.88
N ASP A 30 7.26 -10.76 -6.91
CA ASP A 30 7.55 -10.87 -5.48
C ASP A 30 6.54 -11.80 -4.79
N ASP A 31 6.95 -13.04 -4.56
CA ASP A 31 6.18 -14.08 -3.87
C ASP A 31 5.85 -13.71 -2.40
N GLY A 32 6.60 -12.78 -1.82
CA GLY A 32 6.41 -12.26 -0.47
C GLY A 32 5.45 -11.07 -0.37
N VAL A 33 4.77 -10.70 -1.46
CA VAL A 33 3.82 -9.59 -1.47
C VAL A 33 2.69 -9.81 -0.47
N ARG A 34 2.29 -8.74 0.23
CA ARG A 34 1.06 -8.71 1.04
C ARG A 34 0.19 -7.55 0.63
N CYS A 35 -1.11 -7.78 0.51
CA CYS A 35 -2.06 -6.73 0.14
C CYS A 35 -3.29 -6.81 1.02
N GLU A 36 -3.73 -5.67 1.56
CA GLU A 36 -4.90 -5.61 2.43
C GLU A 36 -5.74 -4.36 2.16
N ALA A 37 -7.07 -4.54 2.19
CA ALA A 37 -8.01 -3.42 2.23
C ALA A 37 -8.22 -2.99 3.69
N VAL A 38 -7.87 -1.75 4.01
CA VAL A 38 -7.81 -1.25 5.39
C VAL A 38 -8.87 -0.21 5.73
N ALA A 39 -9.45 0.43 4.72
CA ALA A 39 -10.60 1.32 4.87
C ALA A 39 -11.32 1.50 3.52
N THR A 40 -12.50 2.11 3.54
CA THR A 40 -13.18 2.51 2.29
C THR A 40 -12.28 3.42 1.46
N GLY A 41 -12.01 3.02 0.23
CA GLY A 41 -11.12 3.69 -0.72
C GLY A 41 -9.63 3.58 -0.38
N VAL A 42 -9.23 2.67 0.52
CA VAL A 42 -7.84 2.57 0.99
C VAL A 42 -7.38 1.12 1.10
N ILE A 43 -6.27 0.82 0.45
CA ILE A 43 -5.57 -0.46 0.56
C ILE A 43 -4.10 -0.19 0.91
N TYR A 44 -3.37 -1.19 1.38
CA TYR A 44 -1.91 -1.15 1.35
C TYR A 44 -1.33 -2.38 0.68
N VAL A 45 -0.11 -2.22 0.15
CA VAL A 45 0.71 -3.30 -0.36
C VAL A 45 2.08 -3.27 0.32
N TYR A 46 2.58 -4.42 0.75
CA TYR A 46 3.95 -4.61 1.22
C TYR A 46 4.76 -5.35 0.17
N THR A 47 5.64 -4.64 -0.54
CA THR A 47 6.49 -5.16 -1.62
C THR A 47 7.62 -4.19 -1.95
N TYR A 48 8.42 -4.46 -2.99
CA TYR A 48 9.38 -3.52 -3.56
C TYR A 48 8.70 -2.52 -4.49
N ILE A 49 9.06 -1.23 -4.36
CA ILE A 49 8.40 -0.11 -5.07
C ILE A 49 8.35 -0.34 -6.58
N ASN A 50 9.44 -0.81 -7.18
CA ASN A 50 9.53 -1.03 -8.62
C ASN A 50 8.52 -2.08 -9.13
N TYR A 51 8.21 -3.13 -8.36
CA TYR A 51 7.22 -4.13 -8.74
C TYR A 51 5.79 -3.59 -8.62
N PHE A 52 5.52 -2.80 -7.57
CA PHE A 52 4.26 -2.05 -7.48
C PHE A 52 4.10 -1.09 -8.67
N GLU A 53 5.14 -0.34 -9.02
CA GLU A 53 5.09 0.62 -10.13
C GLU A 53 4.83 -0.07 -11.48
N ALA A 54 5.42 -1.25 -11.71
CA ALA A 54 5.17 -2.04 -12.91
C ALA A 54 3.67 -2.39 -13.04
N CYS A 55 3.04 -2.90 -11.99
CA CYS A 55 1.60 -3.18 -11.97
C CYS A 55 0.75 -1.90 -12.04
N ASN A 56 1.05 -0.90 -11.22
CA ASN A 56 0.33 0.38 -11.20
C ASN A 56 0.38 1.13 -12.54
N SER A 57 1.41 0.87 -13.37
CA SER A 57 1.52 1.48 -14.70
C SER A 57 0.48 0.96 -15.72
N MET A 58 -0.11 -0.21 -15.47
CA MET A 58 -1.09 -0.84 -16.34
C MET A 58 -2.39 -0.02 -16.41
N LYS A 59 -3.01 0.03 -17.59
CA LYS A 59 -4.26 0.79 -17.84
C LYS A 59 -5.36 0.46 -16.82
N TYR A 60 -5.47 -0.82 -16.43
CA TYR A 60 -6.44 -1.28 -15.43
C TYR A 60 -6.28 -0.57 -14.09
N PHE A 61 -5.07 -0.62 -13.50
CA PHE A 61 -4.80 -0.03 -12.19
C PHE A 61 -4.80 1.50 -12.21
N LYS A 62 -4.31 2.13 -13.29
CA LYS A 62 -4.38 3.60 -13.45
C LYS A 62 -5.80 4.17 -13.37
N ALA A 63 -6.80 3.41 -13.81
CA ALA A 63 -8.19 3.84 -13.74
C ALA A 63 -8.79 3.73 -12.32
N LEU A 64 -8.16 2.95 -11.44
CA LEU A 64 -8.69 2.56 -10.14
C LEU A 64 -7.92 3.16 -8.96
N ILE A 65 -6.64 3.43 -9.14
CA ILE A 65 -5.72 4.02 -8.16
C ILE A 65 -5.62 5.53 -8.38
N LYS A 66 -5.88 6.31 -7.34
CA LYS A 66 -5.85 7.78 -7.37
C LYS A 66 -4.50 8.36 -6.96
N LYS A 67 -3.90 7.80 -5.91
CA LYS A 67 -2.58 8.18 -5.40
C LYS A 67 -2.03 7.09 -4.49
N PHE A 68 -0.73 7.12 -4.23
CA PHE A 68 -0.08 6.27 -3.25
C PHE A 68 0.98 7.04 -2.46
N GLU A 69 1.29 6.56 -1.27
CA GLU A 69 2.30 7.10 -0.36
C GLU A 69 3.13 5.93 0.19
N VAL A 70 4.44 6.11 0.34
CA VAL A 70 5.38 5.04 0.70
C VAL A 70 5.89 5.23 2.12
N PHE A 71 5.88 4.14 2.90
CA PHE A 71 6.22 4.09 4.31
C PHE A 71 7.21 2.97 4.62
N ASP A 72 7.93 3.12 5.72
CA ASP A 72 8.96 2.19 6.17
C ASP A 72 8.39 1.12 7.11
N HIS A 73 7.42 1.50 7.94
CA HIS A 73 6.83 0.64 8.96
C HIS A 73 5.30 0.77 9.01
N VAL A 74 4.65 -0.28 9.50
CA VAL A 74 3.24 -0.30 9.88
C VAL A 74 3.12 -0.92 11.27
N ASP A 75 2.47 -0.20 12.17
CA ASP A 75 2.20 -0.65 13.54
C ASP A 75 0.70 -0.61 13.85
N ASN A 76 0.27 -1.45 14.78
CA ASN A 76 -1.10 -1.46 15.34
C ASN A 76 -1.22 -0.64 16.64
N LYS A 77 -0.12 0.00 17.04
CA LYS A 77 -0.02 0.87 18.21
C LYS A 77 0.51 2.22 17.77
N GLU A 78 0.16 3.23 18.53
CA GLU A 78 0.65 4.58 18.28
C GLU A 78 2.19 4.63 18.45
N PRO A 79 2.93 5.10 17.44
CA PRO A 79 4.39 5.14 17.49
C PRO A 79 4.88 6.27 18.38
N SER A 80 6.00 6.05 19.08
CA SER A 80 6.61 7.05 19.98
C SER A 80 7.70 7.88 19.31
N CYS A 81 7.85 7.82 17.98
CA CYS A 81 8.99 8.43 17.30
C CYS A 81 8.80 9.93 17.07
N VAL A 82 9.87 10.70 17.30
CA VAL A 82 9.89 12.16 17.13
C VAL A 82 10.41 12.50 15.74
N GLY A 83 9.68 13.33 15.00
CA GLY A 83 10.07 13.75 13.64
C GLY A 83 9.70 12.78 12.51
N CYS A 84 9.07 11.64 12.82
CA CYS A 84 8.53 10.75 11.79
C CYS A 84 7.29 11.36 11.13
N HIS A 85 7.08 10.99 9.86
CA HIS A 85 5.79 11.18 9.21
C HIS A 85 4.88 9.98 9.49
N VAL A 86 3.74 10.21 10.14
CA VAL A 86 2.80 9.16 10.54
C VAL A 86 1.42 9.41 9.93
N VAL A 87 0.85 8.39 9.28
CA VAL A 87 -0.51 8.40 8.75
C VAL A 87 -1.32 7.28 9.39
N LYS A 88 -2.41 7.64 10.08
CA LYS A 88 -3.34 6.67 10.69
C LYS A 88 -4.46 6.30 9.73
N VAL A 89 -4.68 5.01 9.52
CA VAL A 89 -5.80 4.46 8.75
C VAL A 89 -6.43 3.30 9.51
N GLY A 90 -7.66 3.49 9.98
CA GLY A 90 -8.31 2.51 10.87
C GLY A 90 -7.50 2.33 12.16
N SER A 91 -7.10 1.10 12.45
CA SER A 91 -6.25 0.73 13.58
C SER A 91 -4.75 0.73 13.28
N LEU A 92 -4.35 1.04 12.04
CA LEU A 92 -2.96 0.96 11.59
C LEU A 92 -2.31 2.35 11.52
N TYR A 93 -1.03 2.40 11.89
CA TYR A 93 -0.16 3.57 11.83
C TYR A 93 0.94 3.29 10.80
N PHE A 94 0.90 4.01 9.68
CA PHE A 94 1.91 3.96 8.62
C PHE A 94 2.98 5.01 8.90
N ILE A 95 4.24 4.60 8.98
CA ILE A 95 5.34 5.42 9.52
C ILE A 95 6.45 5.52 8.48
N ARG A 96 6.86 6.74 8.15
CA ARG A 96 8.04 7.03 7.36
C ARG A 96 9.04 7.78 8.24
N MET A 97 10.25 7.24 8.35
CA MET A 97 11.33 7.83 9.11
C MET A 97 11.81 9.10 8.39
N GLY A 98 12.09 10.15 9.16
CA GLY A 98 12.65 11.42 8.68
C GLY A 98 14.16 11.33 8.42
#